data_AF-A0AAV5AD80-F1
#
_entry.id   AF-A0AAV5AD80-F1
#
_cell.length_a   1.000
_cell.length_b   1.000
_cell.length_c   1.000
_cell.angle_alpha   90.00
_cell.angle_beta   90.00
_cell.angle_gamma   90.00
#
_symmetry.space_group_name_H-M   'P 1'
#
loop_
_entity.id
_entity.type
_entity.pdbx_description
1 polymer ?
#
loop_
_entity_poly.entity_id
_entity_poly.type
_entity_poly.pdbx_seq_one_letter_code
_entity_poly.pdbx_strand_id
1 'polypeptide(L)'
;MPPKADLNKSGWEQSEFPILCETCLGNNAFIRMSKQEFARMRYKATVICQTCAKIKNVCQTCLLDLEYGLPTQVRDTALALKNEAPTSDVNREYYSQNMDGKLDGNKSGLDSGRAVSAGKDMLKQLARTDPYYKRNRSHICSFFQKGECKRGDECPYRHEKPADNGLDHQNIQDRYYGKNDPVAKKLLNQYATAQGLAPPEDTAVMSLFLSALPASTTEEIIRTTVISSIPSIPASAIRSIVHVAKSRCAFVNFKDRDSAEQAALAWAAGLDIEGEKVGIRWGRSKTTSSSGSTPTPAVEASA
;
A
#
# COMPACT_ATOMS: atom_id res chain seq x y z
N MET A 1 -6.21 -7.90 48.04
CA MET A 1 -5.72 -8.18 46.67
C MET A 1 -6.76 -7.64 45.71
N PRO A 2 -6.41 -6.74 44.79
CA PRO A 2 -7.37 -6.32 43.76
C PRO A 2 -7.76 -7.56 42.93
N PRO A 3 -9.01 -7.64 42.45
CA PRO A 3 -9.47 -8.79 41.68
C PRO A 3 -8.59 -8.95 40.45
N LYS A 4 -8.10 -10.17 40.21
CA LYS A 4 -7.37 -10.52 38.99
C LYS A 4 -8.27 -10.15 37.82
N ALA A 5 -7.89 -9.15 37.04
CA ALA A 5 -8.58 -8.83 35.81
C ALA A 5 -8.61 -10.10 34.95
N ASP A 6 -9.81 -10.55 34.57
CA ASP A 6 -9.96 -11.64 33.61
C ASP A 6 -9.13 -11.31 32.38
N LEU A 7 -8.07 -12.08 32.12
CA LEU A 7 -7.19 -11.93 30.96
C LEU A 7 -7.95 -12.04 29.62
N ASN A 8 -9.18 -12.55 29.64
CA ASN A 8 -10.06 -12.67 28.48
C ASN A 8 -11.14 -11.58 28.40
N LYS A 9 -11.22 -10.66 29.37
CA LYS A 9 -12.18 -9.57 29.31
C LYS A 9 -11.51 -8.39 28.60
N SER A 10 -11.76 -8.29 27.30
CA SER A 10 -11.38 -7.11 26.52
C SER A 10 -11.86 -5.85 27.27
N GLY A 11 -10.93 -4.97 27.61
CA GLY A 11 -11.28 -3.67 28.18
C GLY A 11 -12.14 -2.91 27.17
N TRP A 12 -13.19 -2.26 27.65
CA TRP A 12 -13.92 -1.31 26.82
C TRP A 12 -13.07 -0.05 26.66
N GLU A 13 -12.93 0.42 25.44
CA GLU A 13 -12.20 1.65 25.17
C GLU A 13 -12.95 2.85 25.79
N GLN A 14 -12.32 3.53 26.76
CA GLN A 14 -12.87 4.71 27.43
C GLN A 14 -12.15 6.00 27.01
N SER A 15 -11.95 6.20 25.71
CA SER A 15 -11.32 7.42 25.20
C SER A 15 -12.30 8.61 25.17
N GLU A 16 -11.83 9.82 25.49
CA GLU A 16 -12.66 11.03 25.45
C GLU A 16 -12.74 11.65 24.05
N PHE A 17 -11.63 11.65 23.31
CA PHE A 17 -11.53 12.32 22.02
C PHE A 17 -11.05 11.37 20.90
N PRO A 18 -11.71 11.37 19.72
CA PRO A 18 -11.36 10.50 18.61
C PRO A 18 -10.11 10.98 17.85
N ILE A 19 -9.36 10.04 17.26
CA ILE A 19 -8.24 10.31 16.37
C ILE A 19 -8.76 10.47 14.95
N LEU A 20 -8.83 11.73 14.48
CA LEU A 20 -9.41 12.10 13.19
C LEU A 20 -8.44 12.95 12.37
N CYS A 21 -8.60 12.91 11.04
CA CYS A 21 -7.95 13.85 10.13
C CYS A 21 -8.85 15.04 9.82
N GLU A 22 -8.25 16.15 9.40
CA GLU A 22 -8.94 17.41 9.08
C GLU A 22 -10.06 17.24 8.05
N THR A 23 -9.83 16.40 7.03
CA THR A 23 -10.87 16.12 6.02
C THR A 23 -12.12 15.47 6.61
N CYS A 24 -11.97 14.58 7.60
CA CYS A 24 -13.10 13.91 8.23
C CYS A 24 -13.78 14.79 9.26
N LEU A 25 -13.00 15.63 9.95
CA LEU A 25 -13.48 16.57 10.95
C LEU A 25 -14.35 17.67 10.32
N GLY A 26 -13.98 18.12 9.12
CA GLY A 26 -14.73 19.12 8.35
C GLY A 26 -14.01 20.46 8.27
N ASN A 27 -14.61 21.40 7.56
CA ASN A 27 -14.05 22.75 7.34
C ASN A 27 -14.44 23.76 8.43
N ASN A 28 -15.42 23.44 9.28
CA ASN A 28 -15.87 24.33 10.34
C ASN A 28 -14.97 24.20 11.57
N ALA A 29 -14.45 25.31 12.08
CA ALA A 29 -13.64 25.35 13.30
C ALA A 29 -14.44 25.00 14.56
N PHE A 30 -15.76 25.24 14.56
CA PHE A 30 -16.63 24.96 15.69
C PHE A 30 -17.51 23.74 15.39
N ILE A 31 -17.20 22.62 16.06
CA ILE A 31 -17.83 21.33 15.81
C ILE A 31 -18.59 20.88 17.03
N ARG A 32 -19.79 20.37 16.80
CA ARG A 32 -20.59 19.68 17.81
C ARG A 32 -20.47 18.18 17.58
N MET A 33 -19.97 17.46 18.56
CA MET A 33 -19.83 16.01 18.54
C MET A 33 -20.61 15.38 19.68
N SER A 34 -21.27 14.26 19.40
CA SER A 34 -21.95 13.44 20.40
C SER A 34 -21.13 12.18 20.63
N LYS A 35 -20.73 11.92 21.88
CA LYS A 35 -20.13 10.64 22.26
C LYS A 35 -21.25 9.66 22.57
N GLN A 36 -21.24 8.53 21.87
CA GLN A 36 -22.15 7.41 22.13
C GLN A 36 -21.36 6.12 22.04
N GLU A 37 -21.53 5.24 23.02
CA GLU A 37 -20.73 4.02 23.15
C GLU A 37 -21.03 3.03 22.01
N PHE A 38 -22.28 2.98 21.53
CA PHE A 38 -22.70 2.14 20.40
C PHE A 38 -23.81 2.82 19.60
N ALA A 39 -23.51 3.29 18.39
CA ALA A 39 -24.54 3.75 17.46
C ALA A 39 -24.13 3.71 15.99
N ARG A 40 -25.11 3.38 15.15
CA ARG A 40 -25.08 3.69 13.72
C ARG A 40 -25.69 5.06 13.52
N MET A 41 -24.85 6.06 13.30
CA MET A 41 -25.29 7.44 13.06
C MET A 41 -25.46 7.72 11.56
N ARG A 42 -26.35 8.67 11.23
CA ARG A 42 -26.54 9.18 9.87
C ARG A 42 -25.31 9.99 9.40
N TYR A 43 -24.58 10.57 10.33
CA TYR A 43 -23.38 11.37 10.10
C TYR A 43 -22.11 10.50 10.19
N LYS A 44 -20.97 11.07 9.80
CA LYS A 44 -19.69 10.39 9.97
C LYS A 44 -19.47 10.01 11.43
N ALA A 45 -19.08 8.76 11.63
CA ALA A 45 -18.73 8.20 12.92
C ALA A 45 -17.34 7.58 12.85
N THR A 46 -16.77 7.28 14.01
CA THR A 46 -15.58 6.44 14.12
C THR A 46 -15.94 4.99 13.78
N VAL A 47 -15.12 4.33 12.96
CA VAL A 47 -15.34 2.96 12.48
C VAL A 47 -14.46 1.96 13.21
N ILE A 48 -13.29 2.40 13.68
CA ILE A 48 -12.30 1.58 14.38
C ILE A 48 -11.99 2.13 15.77
N CYS A 49 -11.47 1.24 16.61
CA CYS A 49 -11.00 1.55 17.95
C CYS A 49 -9.78 2.49 17.94
N GLN A 50 -9.54 3.26 19.01
CA GLN A 50 -8.36 4.13 19.13
C GLN A 50 -7.06 3.32 19.18
N THR A 51 -7.06 2.13 19.80
CA THR A 51 -5.91 1.21 19.79
C THR A 51 -5.54 0.84 18.34
N CYS A 52 -6.55 0.51 17.53
CA CYS A 52 -6.43 0.17 16.12
C CYS A 52 -5.86 1.36 15.32
N ALA A 53 -6.31 2.57 15.63
CA ALA A 53 -5.83 3.81 15.02
C ALA A 53 -4.38 4.13 15.42
N LYS A 54 -4.00 3.92 16.68
CA LYS A 54 -2.64 4.17 17.21
C LYS A 54 -1.61 3.18 16.67
N ILE A 55 -1.95 1.88 16.55
CA ILE A 55 -1.06 0.85 16.00
C ILE A 55 -0.66 1.19 14.57
N LYS A 56 -1.63 1.65 13.77
CA LYS A 56 -1.44 1.93 12.35
C LYS A 56 -1.26 3.40 12.01
N ASN A 57 -1.29 4.33 12.96
CA ASN A 57 -1.29 5.78 12.73
C ASN A 57 -2.32 6.23 11.67
N VAL A 58 -3.59 5.84 11.84
CA VAL A 58 -4.67 6.13 10.88
C VAL A 58 -5.84 6.86 11.53
N CYS A 59 -6.60 7.60 10.72
CA CYS A 59 -7.85 8.21 11.13
C CYS A 59 -8.95 7.16 11.37
N GLN A 60 -9.65 7.27 12.50
CA GLN A 60 -10.69 6.31 12.92
C GLN A 60 -11.89 6.22 11.96
N THR A 61 -12.13 7.25 11.15
CA THR A 61 -13.28 7.28 10.21
C THR A 61 -12.88 6.89 8.79
N CYS A 62 -11.77 7.40 8.26
CA CYS A 62 -11.41 7.15 6.86
C CYS A 62 -10.35 6.08 6.65
N LEU A 63 -9.69 5.59 7.71
CA LEU A 63 -8.59 4.60 7.65
C LEU A 63 -7.38 5.04 6.82
N LEU A 64 -7.27 6.34 6.54
CA LEU A 64 -6.09 6.90 5.89
C LEU A 64 -5.08 7.33 6.95
N ASP A 65 -3.82 7.34 6.54
CA ASP A 65 -2.71 7.82 7.35
C ASP A 65 -2.93 9.28 7.79
N LEU A 66 -2.53 9.58 9.02
CA LEU A 66 -2.71 10.91 9.61
C LEU A 66 -1.67 11.94 9.12
N GLU A 67 -0.50 11.49 8.64
CA GLU A 67 0.59 12.36 8.22
C GLU A 67 0.46 12.78 6.74
N TYR A 68 0.20 11.82 5.85
CA TYR A 68 0.15 12.03 4.40
C TYR A 68 -1.26 11.95 3.80
N GLY A 69 -2.25 11.46 4.56
CA GLY A 69 -3.62 11.30 4.04
C GLY A 69 -3.76 10.23 2.95
N LEU A 70 -2.83 9.28 2.89
CA LEU A 70 -2.74 8.20 1.90
C LEU A 70 -3.28 6.87 2.45
N PRO A 71 -3.68 5.92 1.58
CA PRO A 71 -4.02 4.56 2.00
C PRO A 71 -2.86 3.87 2.72
N THR A 72 -3.17 3.04 3.72
CA THR A 72 -2.19 2.28 4.51
C THR A 72 -1.26 1.46 3.62
N GLN A 73 -1.78 0.81 2.58
CA GLN A 73 -0.98 0.03 1.65
C GLN A 73 0.11 0.87 0.99
N VAL A 74 -0.20 2.08 0.50
CA VAL A 74 0.79 2.96 -0.17
C VAL A 74 1.91 3.35 0.78
N ARG A 75 1.55 3.72 2.02
CA ARG A 75 2.51 4.08 3.06
C ARG A 75 3.37 2.90 3.47
N ASP A 76 2.74 1.77 3.77
CA ASP A 76 3.43 0.56 4.24
C ASP A 76 4.37 0.03 3.14
N THR A 77 3.99 0.13 1.85
CA THR A 77 4.87 -0.21 0.71
C THR A 77 6.06 0.75 0.58
N ALA A 78 5.83 2.06 0.69
CA ALA A 78 6.89 3.06 0.51
C ALA A 78 7.91 3.03 1.67
N LEU A 79 7.45 2.69 2.88
CA LEU A 79 8.29 2.61 4.08
C LEU A 79 8.84 1.19 4.35
N ALA A 80 8.51 0.22 3.49
CA ALA A 80 8.81 -1.21 3.69
C ALA A 80 8.45 -1.72 5.09
N LEU A 81 7.33 -1.22 5.66
CA LEU A 81 6.88 -1.61 6.99
C LEU A 81 6.33 -3.03 6.96
N LYS A 82 6.82 -3.88 7.86
CA LYS A 82 6.31 -5.24 8.03
C LYS A 82 5.00 -5.19 8.83
N ASN A 83 3.95 -5.76 8.25
CA ASN A 83 2.67 -5.91 8.92
C ASN A 83 2.70 -7.15 9.82
N GLU A 84 3.07 -6.97 11.08
CA GLU A 84 3.12 -8.04 12.09
C GLU A 84 1.74 -8.40 12.67
N ALA A 85 0.69 -7.67 12.29
CA ALA A 85 -0.64 -7.88 12.85
C ALA A 85 -1.23 -9.23 12.39
N PRO A 86 -1.53 -10.16 13.31
CA PRO A 86 -2.12 -11.45 12.97
C PRO A 86 -3.57 -11.29 12.48
N THR A 87 -3.98 -12.15 11.54
CA THR A 87 -5.34 -12.13 10.95
C THR A 87 -6.32 -13.09 11.59
N SER A 88 -5.84 -14.11 12.33
CA SER A 88 -6.72 -15.04 13.04
C SER A 88 -7.39 -14.34 14.22
N ASP A 89 -8.65 -14.68 14.49
CA ASP A 89 -9.48 -13.94 15.45
C ASP A 89 -8.89 -13.92 16.86
N VAL A 90 -8.46 -15.08 17.38
CA VAL A 90 -7.87 -15.19 18.72
C VAL A 90 -6.53 -14.46 18.84
N ASN A 91 -5.65 -14.60 17.83
CA ASN A 91 -4.34 -13.96 17.89
C ASN A 91 -4.45 -12.45 17.71
N ARG A 92 -5.44 -11.98 16.93
CA ARG A 92 -5.74 -10.56 16.74
C ARG A 92 -6.15 -9.92 18.06
N GLU A 93 -7.05 -10.56 18.81
CA GLU A 93 -7.48 -10.07 20.11
C GLU A 93 -6.33 -10.02 21.11
N TYR A 94 -5.55 -11.09 21.23
CA TYR A 94 -4.38 -11.15 22.10
C TYR A 94 -3.34 -10.07 21.73
N TYR A 95 -3.06 -9.91 20.44
CA TYR A 95 -2.14 -8.88 19.96
C TYR A 95 -2.67 -7.48 20.26
N SER A 96 -3.96 -7.23 20.07
CA SER A 96 -4.58 -5.93 20.35
C SER A 96 -4.51 -5.57 21.83
N GLN A 97 -4.74 -6.53 22.74
CA GLN A 97 -4.66 -6.31 24.18
C GLN A 97 -3.21 -6.07 24.63
N ASN A 98 -2.26 -6.83 24.11
CA ASN A 98 -0.84 -6.64 24.41
C ASN A 98 -0.33 -5.30 23.90
N MET A 99 -0.80 -4.86 22.73
CA MET A 99 -0.47 -3.54 22.20
C MET A 99 -1.16 -2.43 22.99
N ASP A 100 -2.38 -2.61 23.45
CA ASP A 100 -3.07 -1.63 24.30
C ASP A 100 -2.28 -1.39 25.60
N GLY A 101 -1.85 -2.46 26.27
CA GLY A 101 -1.00 -2.35 27.47
C GLY A 101 0.39 -1.75 27.22
N LYS A 102 0.92 -1.84 25.99
CA LYS A 102 2.22 -1.23 25.60
C LYS A 102 2.10 0.21 25.14
N LEU A 103 0.96 0.57 24.56
CA LEU A 103 0.64 1.89 24.01
C LEU A 103 -0.14 2.75 25.02
N ASP A 104 -0.11 2.37 26.30
CA ASP A 104 -0.70 3.14 27.40
C ASP A 104 0.17 4.37 27.69
N GLY A 105 -0.03 5.38 26.83
CA GLY A 105 0.74 6.61 26.69
C GLY A 105 0.50 7.19 25.30
N ASN A 106 0.56 8.51 25.15
CA ASN A 106 0.24 9.20 23.88
C ASN A 106 1.26 8.98 22.74
N LYS A 107 1.98 7.85 22.75
CA LYS A 107 3.01 7.47 21.78
C LYS A 107 2.39 6.53 20.75
N SER A 108 2.33 6.97 19.48
CA SER A 108 1.98 6.09 18.36
C SER A 108 2.98 4.93 18.25
N GLY A 109 2.50 3.71 18.00
CA GLY A 109 3.33 2.50 17.94
C GLY A 109 4.24 2.39 16.71
N LEU A 110 4.20 3.40 15.84
CA LEU A 110 5.04 3.51 14.64
C LEU A 110 6.18 4.49 14.93
N ASP A 111 7.37 3.93 15.16
CA ASP A 111 8.59 4.72 15.26
C ASP A 111 8.99 5.22 13.85
N SER A 112 8.46 6.39 13.46
CA SER A 112 8.79 7.08 12.21
C SER A 112 10.27 7.50 12.09
N GLY A 113 11.08 7.30 13.15
CA GLY A 113 12.50 7.65 13.20
C GLY A 113 13.40 6.78 12.33
N ARG A 114 13.02 5.51 12.06
CA ARG A 114 13.85 4.55 11.29
C ARG A 114 13.44 4.38 9.83
N ALA A 115 12.44 5.12 9.37
CA ALA A 115 11.92 5.03 8.01
C ALA A 115 12.89 5.61 6.96
N VAL A 116 13.08 4.87 5.86
CA VAL A 116 13.93 5.24 4.73
C VAL A 116 13.53 6.60 4.16
N SER A 117 14.50 7.51 3.97
CA SER A 117 14.27 8.88 3.49
C SER A 117 13.59 8.91 2.11
N ALA A 118 13.98 8.01 1.20
CA ALA A 118 13.39 7.89 -0.13
C ALA A 118 11.89 7.59 -0.11
N GLY A 119 11.42 6.75 0.83
CA GLY A 119 10.00 6.44 0.99
C GLY A 119 9.18 7.67 1.41
N LYS A 120 9.75 8.52 2.28
CA LYS A 120 9.07 9.75 2.74
C LYS A 120 8.90 10.76 1.61
N ASP A 121 9.88 10.87 0.71
CA ASP A 121 9.80 11.79 -0.43
C ASP A 121 8.71 11.37 -1.43
N MET A 122 8.59 10.07 -1.71
CA MET A 122 7.49 9.52 -2.51
C MET A 122 6.13 9.83 -1.87
N LEU A 123 5.99 9.61 -0.56
CA LEU A 123 4.72 9.85 0.14
C LEU A 123 4.34 11.34 0.13
N LYS A 124 5.30 12.25 0.28
CA LYS A 124 5.05 13.70 0.17
C LYS A 124 4.60 14.11 -1.24
N GLN A 125 5.17 13.52 -2.28
CA GLN A 125 4.76 13.81 -3.67
C GLN A 125 3.34 13.31 -3.99
N LEU A 126 2.94 12.19 -3.38
CA LEU A 126 1.60 11.62 -3.57
C LEU A 126 0.55 12.21 -2.64
N ALA A 127 0.97 12.80 -1.51
CA ALA A 127 0.09 13.44 -0.55
C ALA A 127 -0.65 14.60 -1.20
N ARG A 128 -1.93 14.75 -0.84
CA ARG A 128 -2.74 15.88 -1.29
C ARG A 128 -2.50 17.08 -0.38
N THR A 129 -2.31 18.25 -0.98
CA THR A 129 -2.20 19.53 -0.26
C THR A 129 -3.54 19.97 0.30
N ASP A 130 -4.62 19.80 -0.46
CA ASP A 130 -5.94 20.32 -0.12
C ASP A 130 -6.91 19.23 0.37
N PRO A 131 -7.75 19.56 1.38
CA PRO A 131 -8.70 18.63 1.96
C PRO A 131 -9.81 18.22 0.97
N TYR A 132 -9.98 16.90 0.78
CA TYR A 132 -10.97 16.35 -0.13
C TYR A 132 -12.36 16.17 0.53
N TYR A 133 -13.11 17.26 0.69
CA TYR A 133 -14.44 17.24 1.34
C TYR A 133 -15.54 16.51 0.56
N LYS A 134 -15.31 16.13 -0.71
CA LYS A 134 -16.28 15.28 -1.45
C LYS A 134 -16.50 13.93 -0.78
N ARG A 135 -15.58 13.46 0.07
CA ARG A 135 -15.75 12.28 0.93
C ARG A 135 -16.77 12.47 2.04
N ASN A 136 -17.10 13.72 2.40
CA ASN A 136 -18.05 14.03 3.47
C ASN A 136 -19.50 14.09 3.00
N ARG A 137 -19.71 13.90 1.69
CA ARG A 137 -21.04 13.87 1.09
C ARG A 137 -21.83 12.66 1.57
N SER A 138 -23.15 12.82 1.64
CA SER A 138 -24.06 11.73 1.94
C SER A 138 -23.98 10.63 0.87
N HIS A 139 -24.37 9.42 1.27
CA HIS A 139 -24.49 8.30 0.34
C HIS A 139 -25.56 8.58 -0.73
N ILE A 140 -25.46 7.85 -1.85
CA ILE A 140 -26.45 7.93 -2.93
C ILE A 140 -27.77 7.34 -2.44
N CYS A 141 -28.88 7.99 -2.79
CA CYS A 141 -30.20 7.51 -2.44
C CYS A 141 -30.53 6.23 -3.23
N SER A 142 -30.67 5.10 -2.53
CA SER A 142 -31.06 3.82 -3.14
C SER A 142 -32.45 3.88 -3.80
N PHE A 143 -33.39 4.66 -3.25
CA PHE A 143 -34.72 4.85 -3.83
C PHE A 143 -34.69 5.71 -5.09
N PHE A 144 -33.79 6.70 -5.17
CA PHE A 144 -33.61 7.50 -6.38
C PHE A 144 -33.01 6.67 -7.50
N GLN A 145 -32.06 5.78 -7.18
CA GLN A 145 -31.50 4.83 -8.15
C GLN A 145 -32.57 3.92 -8.76
N LYS A 146 -33.64 3.62 -8.01
CA LYS A 146 -34.81 2.83 -8.48
C LYS A 146 -35.90 3.68 -9.13
N GLY A 147 -35.81 5.01 -9.08
CA GLY A 147 -36.85 5.93 -9.58
C GLY A 147 -38.05 6.13 -8.65
N GLU A 148 -38.01 5.64 -7.41
CA GLU A 148 -39.13 5.64 -6.46
C GLU A 148 -38.97 6.68 -5.33
N CYS A 149 -38.00 7.58 -5.42
CA CYS A 149 -37.77 8.58 -4.38
C CYS A 149 -38.87 9.66 -4.38
N LYS A 150 -39.80 9.55 -3.43
CA LYS A 150 -40.89 10.53 -3.22
C LYS A 150 -40.46 11.82 -2.49
N ARG A 151 -39.21 11.91 -2.05
CA ARG A 151 -38.70 13.01 -1.21
C ARG A 151 -38.19 14.21 -2.01
N GLY A 152 -38.03 14.07 -3.33
CA GLY A 152 -37.54 15.13 -4.21
C GLY A 152 -36.25 15.77 -3.68
N ASP A 153 -36.21 17.10 -3.67
CA ASP A 153 -35.04 17.88 -3.25
C ASP A 153 -34.83 17.94 -1.73
N GLU A 154 -35.81 17.50 -0.93
CA GLU A 154 -35.70 17.40 0.53
C GLU A 154 -34.97 16.11 0.97
N CYS A 155 -34.59 15.24 0.02
CA CYS A 155 -33.85 14.02 0.32
C CYS A 155 -32.42 14.34 0.82
N PRO A 156 -32.02 13.93 2.04
CA PRO A 156 -30.67 14.12 2.57
C PRO A 156 -29.61 13.30 1.83
N TYR A 157 -30.03 12.31 1.06
CA TYR A 157 -29.17 11.45 0.25
C TYR A 157 -29.02 12.02 -1.14
N ARG A 158 -27.89 11.76 -1.77
CA ARG A 158 -27.59 12.33 -3.09
C ARG A 158 -28.38 11.66 -4.20
N HIS A 159 -28.87 12.48 -5.12
CA HIS A 159 -29.58 12.08 -6.33
C HIS A 159 -28.63 12.13 -7.54
N GLU A 160 -27.59 11.31 -7.51
CA GLU A 160 -26.58 11.20 -8.56
C GLU A 160 -26.35 9.73 -8.92
N LYS A 161 -25.93 9.44 -10.15
CA LYS A 161 -25.58 8.08 -10.55
C LYS A 161 -24.28 7.65 -9.85
N PRO A 162 -24.18 6.40 -9.33
CA PRO A 162 -22.91 5.86 -8.87
C PRO A 162 -21.87 5.89 -10.00
N ALA A 163 -20.61 6.17 -9.65
CA ALA A 163 -19.53 6.12 -10.62
C ALA A 163 -19.15 4.67 -10.88
N ASP A 164 -19.33 4.18 -12.10
CA ASP A 164 -18.97 2.81 -12.49
C ASP A 164 -17.47 2.71 -12.79
N ASN A 165 -16.67 2.72 -11.72
CA ASN A 165 -15.21 2.73 -11.83
C ASN A 165 -14.59 1.38 -11.41
N GLY A 166 -15.40 0.37 -11.10
CA GLY A 166 -14.92 -0.91 -10.53
C GLY A 166 -14.24 -0.77 -9.17
N LEU A 167 -14.42 0.39 -8.49
CA LEU A 167 -13.83 0.72 -7.19
C LEU A 167 -14.84 0.57 -6.04
N ASP A 168 -16.00 -0.03 -6.30
CA ASP A 168 -17.17 0.07 -5.43
C ASP A 168 -17.20 -0.97 -4.30
N HIS A 169 -16.52 -2.09 -4.48
CA HIS A 169 -16.41 -3.15 -3.47
C HIS A 169 -15.11 -3.05 -2.69
N GLN A 170 -15.06 -2.10 -1.74
CA GLN A 170 -13.92 -1.95 -0.84
C GLN A 170 -14.24 -2.52 0.55
N ASN A 171 -13.57 -3.61 0.92
CA ASN A 171 -13.65 -4.15 2.27
C ASN A 171 -12.85 -3.27 3.25
N ILE A 172 -13.45 -2.99 4.40
CA ILE A 172 -12.83 -2.18 5.47
C ILE A 172 -11.57 -2.86 6.00
N GLN A 173 -11.60 -4.19 6.14
CA GLN A 173 -10.46 -4.97 6.64
C GLN A 173 -9.27 -4.90 5.68
N ASP A 174 -9.52 -5.07 4.38
CA ASP A 174 -8.49 -5.01 3.34
C ASP A 174 -7.82 -3.63 3.29
N ARG A 175 -8.62 -2.57 3.43
CA ARG A 175 -8.11 -1.19 3.53
C ARG A 175 -7.32 -0.93 4.81
N TYR A 176 -7.65 -1.57 5.92
CA TYR A 176 -6.92 -1.41 7.19
C TYR A 176 -5.58 -2.16 7.17
N TYR A 177 -5.59 -3.42 6.71
CA TYR A 177 -4.38 -4.25 6.65
C TYR A 177 -3.50 -3.97 5.42
N GLY A 178 -3.98 -3.14 4.49
CA GLY A 178 -3.25 -2.77 3.28
C GLY A 178 -3.11 -3.91 2.28
N LYS A 179 -4.10 -4.82 2.24
CA LYS A 179 -4.12 -5.95 1.30
C LYS A 179 -5.07 -5.63 0.15
N ASN A 180 -4.58 -5.70 -1.08
CA ASN A 180 -5.40 -5.59 -2.29
C ASN A 180 -6.34 -4.36 -2.36
N ASP A 181 -5.95 -3.20 -1.82
CA ASP A 181 -6.74 -1.98 -1.97
C ASP A 181 -6.64 -1.46 -3.42
N PRO A 182 -7.75 -1.40 -4.18
CA PRO A 182 -7.72 -0.97 -5.57
C PRO A 182 -7.36 0.52 -5.74
N VAL A 183 -7.67 1.36 -4.74
CA VAL A 183 -7.28 2.78 -4.74
C VAL A 183 -5.77 2.90 -4.57
N ALA A 184 -5.18 2.10 -3.67
CA ALA A 184 -3.73 2.05 -3.48
C ALA A 184 -3.01 1.57 -4.73
N LYS A 185 -3.50 0.49 -5.37
CA LYS A 185 -2.95 -0.02 -6.64
C LYS A 185 -2.94 1.06 -7.72
N LYS A 186 -4.04 1.79 -7.90
CA LYS A 186 -4.13 2.88 -8.88
C LYS A 186 -3.11 3.99 -8.61
N LEU A 187 -2.96 4.38 -7.34
CA LEU A 187 -2.04 5.46 -6.96
C LEU A 187 -0.57 5.06 -7.16
N LEU A 188 -0.21 3.84 -6.76
CA LEU A 188 1.12 3.29 -6.99
C LEU A 188 1.41 3.15 -8.50
N ASN A 189 0.45 2.68 -9.30
CA ASN A 189 0.62 2.56 -10.75
C ASN A 189 0.85 3.91 -11.42
N GLN A 190 0.12 4.94 -11.00
CA GLN A 190 0.32 6.32 -11.49
C GLN A 190 1.73 6.81 -11.17
N TYR A 191 2.21 6.56 -9.95
CA TYR A 191 3.57 6.94 -9.56
C TYR A 191 4.64 6.17 -10.34
N ALA A 192 4.52 4.84 -10.43
CA ALA A 192 5.46 4.01 -11.18
C ALA A 192 5.52 4.41 -12.66
N THR A 193 4.38 4.72 -13.27
CA THR A 193 4.32 5.22 -14.66
C THR A 193 5.05 6.57 -14.79
N ALA A 194 4.87 7.49 -13.83
CA ALA A 194 5.57 8.77 -13.83
C ALA A 194 7.10 8.62 -13.68
N GLN A 195 7.56 7.57 -12.98
CA GLN A 195 8.98 7.21 -12.85
C GLN A 195 9.51 6.36 -14.02
N GLY A 196 8.70 6.10 -15.05
CA GLY A 196 9.10 5.32 -16.23
C GLY A 196 9.11 3.79 -16.02
N LEU A 197 8.50 3.30 -14.93
CA LEU A 197 8.31 1.89 -14.60
C LEU A 197 6.92 1.38 -15.04
N ALA A 198 6.44 1.83 -16.20
CA ALA A 198 5.18 1.34 -16.77
C ALA A 198 5.25 -0.19 -17.01
N PRO A 199 4.19 -0.95 -16.71
CA PRO A 199 4.20 -2.40 -16.91
C PRO A 199 4.45 -2.74 -18.39
N PRO A 200 5.30 -3.75 -18.70
CA PRO A 200 5.61 -4.11 -20.07
C PRO A 200 4.36 -4.59 -20.83
N GLU A 201 4.30 -4.25 -22.12
CA GLU A 201 3.28 -4.79 -23.04
C GLU A 201 3.44 -6.30 -23.21
N ASP A 202 4.70 -6.76 -23.32
CA ASP A 202 5.04 -8.18 -23.41
C ASP A 202 4.80 -8.92 -22.09
N THR A 203 3.84 -9.84 -22.08
CA THR A 203 3.48 -10.67 -20.91
C THR A 203 4.58 -11.61 -20.46
N ALA A 204 5.56 -11.90 -21.32
CA ALA A 204 6.71 -12.73 -21.01
C ALA A 204 7.79 -12.01 -20.18
N VAL A 205 7.77 -10.68 -20.12
CA VAL A 205 8.75 -9.89 -19.37
C VAL A 205 8.33 -9.83 -17.91
N MET A 206 8.94 -10.71 -17.11
CA MET A 206 8.72 -10.82 -15.67
C MET A 206 10.01 -10.54 -14.90
N SER A 207 10.91 -9.76 -15.52
CA SER A 207 12.24 -9.48 -15.01
C SER A 207 12.42 -7.99 -14.74
N LEU A 208 13.05 -7.67 -13.60
CA LEU A 208 13.43 -6.32 -13.23
C LEU A 208 14.95 -6.18 -13.32
N PHE A 209 15.39 -5.10 -13.96
CA PHE A 209 16.77 -4.73 -14.15
C PHE A 209 17.19 -3.70 -13.10
N LEU A 210 18.17 -4.06 -12.30
CA LEU A 210 18.85 -3.19 -11.34
C LEU A 210 20.13 -2.67 -11.98
N SER A 211 20.29 -1.34 -11.98
CA SER A 211 21.43 -0.63 -12.57
C SER A 211 22.14 0.23 -11.54
N ALA A 212 23.43 0.47 -11.76
CA ALA A 212 24.30 1.22 -10.85
C ALA A 212 24.42 0.57 -9.47
N LEU A 213 24.76 -0.72 -9.44
CA LEU A 213 25.11 -1.41 -8.19
C LEU A 213 26.53 -1.04 -7.73
N PRO A 214 26.77 -0.97 -6.41
CA PRO A 214 28.11 -0.81 -5.86
C PRO A 214 29.04 -1.96 -6.26
N ALA A 215 30.34 -1.68 -6.34
CA ALA A 215 31.33 -2.71 -6.69
C ALA A 215 31.55 -3.76 -5.57
N SER A 216 31.17 -3.44 -4.33
CA SER A 216 31.21 -4.33 -3.16
C SER A 216 30.07 -5.34 -3.12
N THR A 217 29.04 -5.16 -3.95
CA THR A 217 27.79 -5.89 -3.80
C THR A 217 27.91 -7.34 -4.29
N THR A 218 27.64 -8.27 -3.37
CA THR A 218 27.55 -9.72 -3.66
C THR A 218 26.09 -10.12 -3.95
N GLU A 219 25.88 -11.23 -4.67
CA GLU A 219 24.55 -11.78 -4.96
C GLU A 219 23.72 -12.01 -3.67
N GLU A 220 24.36 -12.45 -2.59
CA GLU A 220 23.71 -12.68 -1.30
C GLU A 220 23.14 -11.40 -0.68
N ILE A 221 23.85 -10.28 -0.84
CA ILE A 221 23.42 -8.97 -0.34
C ILE A 221 22.19 -8.53 -1.13
N ILE A 222 22.21 -8.66 -2.47
CA ILE A 222 21.07 -8.35 -3.34
C ILE A 222 19.87 -9.23 -2.97
N ARG A 223 20.09 -10.52 -2.73
CA ARG A 223 19.01 -11.44 -2.34
C ARG A 223 18.39 -11.02 -1.01
N THR A 224 19.21 -10.67 -0.03
CA THR A 224 18.77 -10.24 1.29
C THR A 224 18.02 -8.91 1.23
N THR A 225 18.51 -7.93 0.47
CA THR A 225 17.84 -6.63 0.29
C THR A 225 16.55 -6.76 -0.49
N VAL A 226 16.50 -7.58 -1.54
CA VAL A 226 15.26 -7.85 -2.30
C VAL A 226 14.19 -8.49 -1.42
N ILE A 227 14.55 -9.49 -0.61
CA ILE A 227 13.60 -10.15 0.31
C ILE A 227 13.18 -9.20 1.44
N SER A 228 14.11 -8.39 1.97
CA SER A 228 13.81 -7.45 3.05
C SER A 228 12.98 -6.25 2.60
N SER A 229 13.16 -5.79 1.35
CA SER A 229 12.49 -4.59 0.81
C SER A 229 11.05 -4.84 0.36
N ILE A 230 10.67 -6.09 0.05
CA ILE A 230 9.30 -6.43 -0.33
C ILE A 230 8.71 -7.47 0.64
N PRO A 231 8.15 -7.04 1.79
CA PRO A 231 7.49 -7.95 2.72
C PRO A 231 6.21 -8.59 2.16
N SER A 232 5.61 -7.99 1.12
CA SER A 232 4.35 -8.46 0.54
C SER A 232 4.50 -9.68 -0.37
N ILE A 233 5.70 -9.93 -0.89
CA ILE A 233 5.97 -11.03 -1.84
C ILE A 233 6.76 -12.13 -1.13
N PRO A 234 6.30 -13.39 -1.17
CA PRO A 234 7.06 -14.49 -0.60
C PRO A 234 8.35 -14.74 -1.40
N ALA A 235 9.43 -15.11 -0.72
CA ALA A 235 10.71 -15.41 -1.38
C ALA A 235 10.60 -16.53 -2.44
N SER A 236 9.57 -17.37 -2.37
CA SER A 236 9.27 -18.42 -3.34
C SER A 236 8.79 -17.91 -4.70
N ALA A 237 8.32 -16.66 -4.79
CA ALA A 237 7.89 -16.02 -6.04
C ALA A 237 9.07 -15.56 -6.91
N ILE A 238 10.29 -15.51 -6.36
CA ILE A 238 11.51 -15.18 -7.09
C ILE A 238 12.02 -16.46 -7.77
N ARG A 239 12.18 -16.43 -9.10
CA ARG A 239 12.70 -17.55 -9.90
C ARG A 239 14.22 -17.61 -9.85
N SER A 240 14.89 -16.49 -10.12
CA SER A 240 16.35 -16.39 -10.08
C SER A 240 16.81 -14.94 -9.97
N ILE A 241 17.96 -14.74 -9.34
CA ILE A 241 18.68 -13.47 -9.31
C ILE A 241 19.99 -13.70 -10.05
N VAL A 242 20.26 -12.90 -11.07
CA VAL A 242 21.50 -12.98 -11.86
C VAL A 242 22.26 -11.69 -11.66
N HIS A 243 23.36 -11.75 -10.91
CA HIS A 243 24.25 -10.61 -10.70
C HIS A 243 25.38 -10.63 -11.73
N VAL A 244 25.60 -9.50 -12.41
CA VAL A 244 26.69 -9.32 -13.37
C VAL A 244 27.65 -8.26 -12.85
N ALA A 245 28.69 -8.70 -12.14
CA ALA A 245 29.67 -7.82 -11.49
C ALA A 245 30.37 -6.87 -12.47
N LYS A 246 30.70 -7.35 -13.69
CA LYS A 246 31.42 -6.57 -14.71
C LYS A 246 30.65 -5.31 -15.15
N SER A 247 29.33 -5.41 -15.27
CA SER A 247 28.45 -4.32 -15.70
C SER A 247 27.70 -3.65 -14.56
N ARG A 248 28.01 -4.00 -13.29
CA ARG A 248 27.37 -3.45 -12.08
C ARG A 248 25.84 -3.47 -12.18
N CYS A 249 25.31 -4.59 -12.65
CA CYS A 249 23.87 -4.76 -12.85
C CYS A 249 23.38 -6.12 -12.37
N ALA A 250 22.10 -6.20 -12.03
CA ALA A 250 21.46 -7.45 -11.65
C ALA A 250 20.09 -7.58 -12.31
N PHE A 251 19.69 -8.82 -12.55
CA PHE A 251 18.36 -9.17 -13.05
C PHE A 251 17.64 -9.99 -12.00
N VAL A 252 16.47 -9.52 -11.58
CA VAL A 252 15.57 -10.26 -10.69
C VAL A 252 14.43 -10.81 -11.53
N ASN A 253 14.37 -12.13 -11.68
CA ASN A 253 13.31 -12.81 -12.43
C ASN A 253 12.25 -13.35 -11.47
N PHE A 254 10.99 -13.01 -11.71
CA PHE A 254 9.84 -13.52 -10.95
C PHE A 254 9.18 -14.70 -11.66
N LYS A 255 8.40 -15.48 -10.89
CA LYS A 255 7.57 -16.56 -11.42
C LYS A 255 6.22 -16.05 -11.96
N ASP A 256 5.64 -15.07 -11.28
CA ASP A 256 4.30 -14.54 -11.57
C ASP A 256 4.35 -13.06 -11.97
N ARG A 257 3.48 -12.65 -12.89
CA ARG A 257 3.44 -11.29 -13.43
C ARG A 257 3.00 -10.31 -12.35
N ASP A 258 2.00 -10.69 -11.57
CA ASP A 258 1.50 -9.90 -10.45
C ASP A 258 2.60 -9.60 -9.42
N SER A 259 3.49 -10.57 -9.17
CA SER A 259 4.62 -10.36 -8.27
C SER A 259 5.65 -9.39 -8.87
N ALA A 260 5.93 -9.50 -10.17
CA ALA A 260 6.84 -8.57 -10.85
C ALA A 260 6.29 -7.13 -10.85
N GLU A 261 5.00 -6.95 -11.11
CA GLU A 261 4.34 -5.65 -11.10
C GLU A 261 4.29 -5.07 -9.68
N GLN A 262 3.94 -5.86 -8.67
CA GLN A 262 3.98 -5.41 -7.27
C GLN A 262 5.39 -5.00 -6.83
N ALA A 263 6.42 -5.73 -7.25
CA ALA A 263 7.81 -5.38 -6.99
C ALA A 263 8.20 -4.06 -7.67
N ALA A 264 7.82 -3.87 -8.93
CA ALA A 264 8.05 -2.63 -9.67
C ALA A 264 7.38 -1.43 -9.00
N LEU A 265 6.16 -1.62 -8.47
CA LEU A 265 5.43 -0.59 -7.74
C LEU A 265 6.09 -0.23 -6.42
N ALA A 266 6.54 -1.23 -5.66
CA ALA A 266 7.21 -1.01 -4.38
C ALA A 266 8.55 -0.28 -4.56
N TRP A 267 9.29 -0.60 -5.62
CA TRP A 267 10.59 0.01 -5.87
C TRP A 267 10.55 1.25 -6.77
N ALA A 268 9.37 1.81 -7.04
CA ALA A 268 9.24 3.01 -7.86
C ALA A 268 9.95 4.24 -7.27
N ALA A 269 10.11 4.32 -5.95
CA ALA A 269 10.87 5.36 -5.26
C ALA A 269 12.40 5.15 -5.31
N GLY A 270 12.86 4.03 -5.86
CA GLY A 270 14.24 3.55 -5.80
C GLY A 270 14.47 2.55 -4.67
N LEU A 271 15.51 1.74 -4.84
CA LEU A 271 15.97 0.79 -3.83
C LEU A 271 17.37 1.23 -3.37
N ASP A 272 17.52 1.47 -2.07
CA ASP A 272 18.83 1.76 -1.47
C ASP A 272 19.54 0.43 -1.18
N ILE A 273 20.67 0.18 -1.85
CA ILE A 273 21.55 -0.96 -1.58
C ILE A 273 22.88 -0.42 -1.06
N GLU A 274 23.26 -0.81 0.16
CA GLU A 274 24.49 -0.34 0.82
C GLU A 274 24.65 1.19 0.91
N GLY A 275 23.53 1.93 0.88
CA GLY A 275 23.51 3.40 0.95
C GLY A 275 23.57 4.12 -0.40
N GLU A 276 23.67 3.38 -1.52
CA GLU A 276 23.56 3.93 -2.88
C GLU A 276 22.18 3.64 -3.48
N LYS A 277 21.64 4.64 -4.18
CA LYS A 277 20.36 4.54 -4.91
C LYS A 277 20.55 3.77 -6.20
N VAL A 278 19.88 2.62 -6.29
CA VAL A 278 19.90 1.76 -7.47
C VAL A 278 18.78 2.18 -8.43
N GLY A 279 19.13 2.31 -9.72
CA GLY A 279 18.15 2.61 -10.76
C GLY A 279 17.45 1.34 -11.22
N ILE A 280 16.13 1.37 -11.31
CA ILE A 280 15.31 0.18 -11.60
C ILE A 280 14.57 0.39 -12.91
N ARG A 281 14.60 -0.62 -13.77
CA ARG A 281 13.87 -0.64 -15.04
C ARG A 281 13.31 -2.02 -15.30
N TRP A 282 12.32 -2.11 -16.18
CA TRP A 282 11.89 -3.40 -16.69
C TRP A 282 12.98 -4.04 -17.55
N GLY A 283 13.18 -5.35 -17.39
CA GLY A 283 14.06 -6.12 -18.23
C GLY A 283 13.58 -6.13 -19.68
N ARG A 284 14.48 -6.36 -20.63
CA ARG A 284 14.10 -6.60 -22.03
C ARG A 284 13.98 -8.10 -22.24
N SER A 285 13.05 -8.52 -23.10
CA SER A 285 12.98 -9.91 -23.55
C SER A 285 14.36 -10.33 -24.06
N LYS A 286 14.79 -11.55 -23.71
CA LYS A 286 16.00 -12.14 -24.31
C LYS A 286 15.67 -12.40 -25.77
N THR A 287 16.04 -11.49 -26.66
CA THR A 287 16.35 -11.88 -28.03
C THR A 287 17.52 -12.85 -27.93
N THR A 288 17.24 -14.14 -28.11
CA THR A 288 18.28 -15.13 -28.37
C THR A 288 19.13 -14.61 -29.52
N SER A 289 20.33 -14.11 -29.19
CA SER A 289 21.34 -13.79 -30.18
C SER A 289 21.71 -15.10 -30.87
N SER A 290 21.09 -15.36 -32.02
CA SER A 290 21.50 -16.40 -32.94
C SER A 290 22.85 -16.01 -33.54
N SER A 291 23.91 -16.38 -32.84
CA SER A 291 25.25 -16.44 -33.40
C SER A 291 25.35 -17.63 -34.36
N GLY A 292 25.53 -17.34 -35.66
CA GLY A 292 26.25 -18.22 -36.59
C GLY A 292 25.43 -18.98 -37.62
N SER A 293 25.40 -18.46 -38.86
CA SER A 293 26.00 -19.14 -40.01
C SER A 293 25.90 -18.25 -41.25
N THR A 294 27.05 -17.77 -41.69
CA THR A 294 27.28 -17.22 -43.02
C THR A 294 26.99 -18.32 -44.05
N PRO A 295 26.15 -18.12 -45.08
CA PRO A 295 26.10 -19.05 -46.19
C PRO A 295 27.31 -18.78 -47.09
N THR A 296 28.19 -19.78 -47.18
CA THR A 296 29.26 -19.88 -48.18
C THR A 296 28.65 -19.87 -49.59
N PRO A 297 29.22 -19.14 -50.58
CA PRO A 297 28.77 -19.25 -51.96
C PRO A 297 29.30 -20.57 -52.55
N ALA A 298 28.39 -21.41 -53.05
CA ALA A 298 28.75 -22.58 -53.84
C ALA A 298 29.29 -22.11 -55.20
N VAL A 299 30.53 -22.51 -55.49
CA VAL A 299 31.16 -22.41 -56.80
C VAL A 299 30.59 -23.52 -57.68
N GLU A 300 29.84 -23.17 -58.72
CA GLU A 300 29.54 -24.06 -59.84
C GLU A 300 30.80 -24.21 -60.70
N ALA A 301 31.33 -25.43 -60.77
CA ALA A 301 32.29 -25.87 -61.78
C ALA A 301 31.59 -26.90 -62.68
N SER A 302 31.73 -26.66 -63.98
CA SER A 302 31.08 -27.30 -65.12
C SER A 302 31.24 -28.82 -65.23
N ALA A 303 30.22 -29.45 -65.82
CA ALA A 303 30.35 -30.51 -66.83
C ALA A 303 29.19 -30.41 -67.81
#